data_AF-A0A1W9W5I9-F1
#
_entry.id   AF-A0A1W9W5I9-F1
#
_cell.length_a   1.000
_cell.length_b   1.000
_cell.length_c   1.000
_cell.angle_alpha   90.00
_cell.angle_beta   90.00
_cell.angle_gamma   90.00
#
_symmetry.space_group_name_H-M   'P 1'
#
loop_
_entity.id
_entity.type
_entity.pdbx_description
1 polymer ?
#
loop_
_entity_poly.entity_id
_entity_poly.type
_entity_poly.pdbx_seq_one_letter_code
_entity_poly.pdbx_strand_id
1 'polypeptide(L)'
;MSGLQTNLTKEKKEILAATASPPEGGDFVWNGKDEDDRPLSKKEMLLGIKTIGGRPKLANPKKSITIRLNAEVLDFFKAHGKGWQTKINDIAAIIMPILTASPWGS
;
A
#
# COMPACT_ATOMS: atom_id res chain seq x y z
N MET A 1 -14.62 -24.52 7.82
CA MET A 1 -14.13 -23.23 8.35
C MET A 1 -14.98 -22.14 7.72
N SER A 2 -16.04 -21.70 8.41
CA SER A 2 -17.00 -20.73 7.89
C SER A 2 -16.48 -19.32 8.15
N GLY A 3 -16.23 -18.55 7.09
CA GLY A 3 -15.78 -17.17 7.19
C GLY A 3 -16.86 -16.26 7.77
N LEU A 4 -16.46 -15.24 8.53
CA LEU A 4 -17.35 -14.20 9.05
C LEU A 4 -18.03 -13.47 7.88
N GLN A 5 -19.34 -13.65 7.71
CA GLN A 5 -20.14 -12.76 6.88
C GLN A 5 -20.54 -11.57 7.75
N THR A 6 -19.87 -10.43 7.57
CA THR A 6 -20.15 -9.19 8.30
C THR A 6 -21.25 -8.39 7.60
N ASN A 7 -22.38 -8.19 8.29
CA ASN A 7 -23.49 -7.34 7.86
C ASN A 7 -23.16 -5.83 7.99
N LEU A 8 -22.05 -5.40 7.39
CA LEU A 8 -21.43 -4.06 7.53
C LEU A 8 -22.25 -2.89 6.95
N THR A 9 -23.33 -3.11 6.22
CA THR A 9 -23.96 -2.03 5.44
C THR A 9 -25.04 -1.25 6.19
N LYS A 10 -25.80 -1.90 7.08
CA LYS A 10 -26.81 -1.23 7.93
C LYS A 10 -26.14 -0.53 9.11
N GLU A 11 -25.23 -1.22 9.79
CA GLU A 11 -24.47 -0.70 10.93
C GLU A 11 -23.60 0.51 10.54
N LYS A 12 -22.98 0.52 9.35
CA LYS A 12 -22.15 1.65 8.91
C LYS A 12 -22.92 2.96 8.77
N LYS A 13 -24.18 2.94 8.30
CA LYS A 13 -25.00 4.15 8.17
C LYS A 13 -25.42 4.70 9.54
N GLU A 14 -25.74 3.82 10.47
CA GLU A 14 -26.10 4.19 11.85
C GLU A 14 -24.88 4.71 12.63
N ILE A 15 -23.71 4.07 12.48
CA ILE A 15 -22.44 4.54 13.05
C ILE A 15 -22.08 5.93 12.49
N LEU A 16 -22.21 6.13 11.16
CA LEU A 16 -21.97 7.43 10.53
C LEU A 16 -22.94 8.51 11.03
N ALA A 17 -24.22 8.18 11.23
CA ALA A 17 -25.22 9.12 11.75
C ALA A 17 -24.96 9.49 13.22
N ALA A 18 -24.54 8.52 14.04
CA ALA A 18 -24.18 8.74 15.43
C ALA A 18 -22.91 9.61 15.57
N THR A 19 -21.90 9.42 14.70
CA THR A 19 -20.69 10.27 14.68
C THR A 19 -20.93 11.65 14.02
N ALA A 20 -21.98 11.80 13.22
CA ALA A 20 -22.30 13.06 12.52
C ALA A 20 -22.92 14.14 13.42
N SER A 21 -23.35 13.80 14.64
CA SER A 21 -23.78 14.78 15.64
C SER A 21 -22.79 14.79 16.81
N PRO A 22 -21.65 15.50 16.70
CA PRO A 22 -20.81 15.76 17.84
C PRO A 22 -21.63 16.47 18.93
N PRO A 23 -21.52 16.08 20.20
CA PRO A 23 -22.08 16.88 21.29
C PRO A 23 -21.50 18.31 21.22
N GLU A 24 -22.24 19.31 21.69
CA GLU A 24 -21.91 20.74 21.54
C GLU A 24 -20.51 21.12 22.09
N GLY A 25 -19.92 20.26 22.95
CA GLY A 25 -18.56 20.38 23.49
C GLY A 25 -17.49 19.46 22.86
N GLY A 26 -17.83 18.67 21.83
CA GLY A 26 -16.97 17.60 21.30
C GLY A 26 -16.88 16.38 22.22
N ASP A 27 -16.39 15.25 21.70
CA ASP A 27 -16.32 13.99 22.46
C ASP A 27 -15.30 14.05 23.62
N PHE A 28 -14.41 15.05 23.61
CA PHE A 28 -13.42 15.29 24.66
C PHE A 28 -13.30 16.80 24.94
N VAL A 29 -13.65 17.19 26.17
CA VAL A 29 -13.38 18.52 26.74
C VAL A 29 -12.21 18.38 27.71
N TRP A 30 -11.08 19.03 27.39
CA TRP A 30 -9.91 19.06 28.27
C TRP A 30 -10.28 19.70 29.61
N ASN A 31 -10.00 19.00 30.72
CA ASN A 31 -10.41 19.41 32.07
C ASN A 31 -9.40 20.34 32.78
N GLY A 32 -8.31 20.72 32.09
CA GLY A 32 -7.27 21.61 32.63
C GLY A 32 -6.38 20.98 33.72
N LYS A 33 -6.51 19.68 33.98
CA LYS A 33 -5.88 19.00 35.12
C LYS A 33 -4.61 18.24 34.74
N ASP A 34 -4.54 17.79 33.49
CA ASP A 34 -3.40 17.05 32.94
C ASP A 34 -2.99 17.66 31.60
N GLU A 35 -1.75 18.14 31.48
CA GLU A 35 -1.25 18.74 30.24
C GLU A 35 -0.99 17.70 29.14
N ASP A 36 -0.78 16.43 29.48
CA ASP A 36 -0.53 15.34 28.52
C ASP A 36 -1.83 14.89 27.82
N ASP A 37 -2.99 15.11 28.44
CA ASP A 37 -4.33 14.82 27.90
C ASP A 37 -4.88 15.94 26.98
N ARG A 38 -4.12 17.03 26.79
CA ARG A 38 -4.59 18.14 25.96
C ARG A 38 -4.64 17.72 24.49
N PRO A 39 -5.68 18.11 23.73
CA PRO A 39 -5.69 17.87 22.30
C PRO A 39 -4.51 18.57 21.65
N LEU A 40 -3.87 17.83 20.76
CA LEU A 40 -2.70 18.26 20.02
C LEU A 40 -3.02 19.59 19.27
N SER A 41 -2.23 20.65 19.48
CA SER A 41 -2.42 21.88 18.72
C SER A 41 -2.12 21.67 17.23
N LYS A 42 -2.80 22.42 16.36
CA LYS A 42 -2.59 22.33 14.89
C LYS A 42 -1.11 22.46 14.49
N LYS A 43 -0.31 23.24 15.23
CA LYS A 43 1.12 23.44 14.96
C LYS A 43 1.94 22.19 15.28
N GLU A 44 1.74 21.63 16.47
CA GLU A 44 2.39 20.39 16.91
C GLU A 44 1.99 19.21 15.99
N MET A 45 0.75 19.18 15.50
CA MET A 45 0.26 18.11 14.59
C MET A 45 1.04 18.15 13.27
N LEU A 46 1.22 19.35 12.72
CA LEU A 46 1.97 19.58 11.50
C LEU A 46 3.46 19.24 11.67
N LEU A 47 4.03 19.50 12.84
CA LEU A 47 5.41 19.12 13.16
C LEU A 47 5.59 17.59 13.17
N GLY A 48 4.65 16.84 13.73
CA GLY A 48 4.67 15.37 13.72
C GLY A 48 4.44 14.75 12.34
N ILE A 49 3.62 15.37 11.50
CA ILE A 49 3.40 14.89 10.11
C ILE A 49 4.65 15.05 9.26
N LYS A 50 5.41 16.14 9.46
CA LYS A 50 6.61 16.43 8.67
C LYS A 50 7.76 15.43 8.90
N THR A 51 7.77 14.74 10.05
CA THR A 51 8.82 13.78 10.44
C THR A 51 8.48 12.33 10.07
N ILE A 52 7.26 12.03 9.64
CA ILE A 52 6.88 10.69 9.14
C ILE A 52 7.26 10.62 7.65
N GLY A 53 8.57 10.65 7.39
CA GLY A 53 9.09 10.12 6.14
C GLY A 53 8.75 8.63 6.13
N GLY A 54 7.88 8.19 5.22
CA GLY A 54 7.60 6.78 5.04
C GLY A 54 8.86 5.97 4.71
N ARG A 55 8.71 4.65 4.53
CA ARG A 55 9.81 3.74 4.16
C ARG A 55 10.69 4.41 3.09
N PRO A 56 12.03 4.45 3.27
CA PRO A 56 12.92 5.10 2.32
C PRO A 56 12.64 4.59 0.90
N LYS A 57 12.52 5.53 -0.04
CA LYS A 57 12.27 5.20 -1.45
C LYS A 57 13.45 4.37 -1.96
N LEU A 58 13.15 3.25 -2.60
CA LEU A 58 14.18 2.40 -3.21
C LEU A 58 14.89 3.21 -4.32
N ALA A 59 16.22 3.16 -4.36
CA ALA A 59 17.01 3.91 -5.33
C ALA A 59 16.68 3.54 -6.79
N ASN A 60 16.32 2.27 -7.04
CA ASN A 60 15.89 1.80 -8.35
C ASN A 60 14.66 0.87 -8.22
N PRO A 61 13.43 1.42 -8.24
CA PRO A 61 12.22 0.62 -8.12
C PRO A 61 11.91 -0.13 -9.43
N LYS A 62 11.30 -1.32 -9.31
CA LYS A 62 10.74 -2.05 -10.46
C LYS A 62 9.65 -1.17 -11.11
N LYS A 63 9.67 -1.05 -12.44
CA LYS A 63 8.65 -0.32 -13.19
C LYS A 63 7.52 -1.27 -13.55
N SER A 64 6.28 -0.89 -13.22
CA SER A 64 5.09 -1.58 -13.70
C SER A 64 4.88 -1.22 -15.17
N ILE A 65 4.89 -2.22 -16.04
CA ILE A 65 4.65 -2.06 -17.47
C ILE A 65 3.66 -3.11 -17.96
N THR A 66 2.93 -2.79 -19.03
CA THR A 66 2.06 -3.74 -19.72
C THR A 66 2.81 -4.32 -20.91
N ILE A 67 3.06 -5.64 -20.91
CA ILE A 67 3.69 -6.37 -22.02
C ILE A 67 2.78 -7.49 -22.48
N ARG A 68 2.86 -7.83 -23.78
CA ARG A 68 2.19 -9.00 -24.33
C ARG A 68 3.22 -10.13 -24.43
N LEU A 69 2.83 -11.32 -23.96
CA LEU A 69 3.63 -12.54 -24.03
C LEU A 69 2.83 -13.59 -24.81
N ASN A 70 3.54 -14.53 -25.44
CA ASN A 70 2.91 -15.68 -26.09
C ASN A 70 2.14 -16.52 -25.06
N ALA A 71 1.04 -17.14 -25.50
CA ALA A 71 0.18 -17.95 -24.62
C ALA A 71 0.95 -19.10 -23.97
N GLU A 72 1.74 -19.85 -24.75
CA GLU A 72 2.54 -20.98 -24.28
C GLU A 72 3.52 -20.60 -23.17
N VAL A 73 4.18 -19.44 -23.31
CA VAL A 73 5.11 -18.91 -22.31
C VAL A 73 4.36 -18.61 -21.01
N LEU A 74 3.20 -17.97 -21.12
CA LEU A 74 2.39 -17.57 -19.99
C LEU A 74 1.81 -18.79 -19.25
N ASP A 75 1.38 -19.82 -19.98
CA ASP A 75 0.89 -21.07 -19.42
C ASP A 75 2.00 -21.85 -18.70
N PHE A 76 3.19 -21.94 -19.31
CA PHE A 76 4.36 -22.54 -18.68
C PHE A 76 4.68 -21.87 -17.33
N PHE A 77 4.73 -20.53 -17.29
CA PHE A 77 5.05 -19.82 -16.05
C PHE A 77 3.93 -19.91 -15.01
N LYS A 78 2.66 -19.84 -15.42
CA LYS A 78 1.53 -20.02 -14.49
C LYS A 78 1.50 -21.41 -13.85
N ALA A 79 1.86 -22.45 -14.60
CA ALA A 79 1.95 -23.81 -14.06
C ALA A 79 2.96 -23.94 -12.91
N HIS A 80 3.96 -23.07 -12.86
CA HIS A 80 4.97 -23.02 -11.78
C HIS A 80 4.48 -22.34 -10.49
N GLY A 81 3.20 -21.94 -10.43
CA GLY A 81 2.53 -21.46 -9.22
C GLY A 81 2.80 -19.99 -8.88
N LYS A 82 2.71 -19.67 -7.59
CA LYS A 82 2.84 -18.29 -7.08
C LYS A 82 4.22 -17.72 -7.42
N GLY A 83 4.26 -16.45 -7.84
CA GLY A 83 5.51 -15.75 -8.15
C GLY A 83 6.00 -15.94 -9.58
N TRP A 84 5.17 -16.47 -10.48
CA TRP A 84 5.51 -16.66 -11.89
C TRP A 84 5.96 -15.36 -12.61
N GLN A 85 5.41 -14.19 -12.24
CA GLN A 85 5.86 -12.90 -12.76
C GLN A 85 7.29 -12.54 -12.34
N THR A 86 7.67 -12.87 -11.09
CA THR A 86 9.04 -12.68 -10.60
C THR A 86 10.00 -13.59 -11.37
N LYS A 87 9.62 -14.84 -11.64
CA LYS A 87 10.43 -15.78 -12.44
C LYS A 87 10.68 -15.25 -13.85
N ILE A 88 9.67 -14.68 -14.51
CA ILE A 88 9.83 -14.04 -15.82
C ILE A 88 10.86 -12.90 -15.75
N ASN A 89 10.74 -12.03 -14.73
CA ASN A 89 11.68 -10.94 -14.52
C ASN A 89 13.12 -11.44 -14.30
N ASP A 90 13.30 -12.50 -13.52
CA ASP A 90 14.62 -13.03 -13.17
C ASP A 90 15.31 -13.64 -14.40
N ILE A 91 14.55 -14.36 -15.24
CA ILE A 91 15.06 -14.89 -16.52
C ILE A 91 15.45 -13.75 -17.47
N ALA A 92 14.63 -12.71 -17.57
CA ALA A 92 14.99 -11.54 -18.36
C ALA A 92 16.29 -10.89 -17.84
N ALA A 93 16.45 -10.75 -16.52
CA ALA A 93 17.66 -10.21 -15.91
C ALA A 93 18.91 -11.07 -16.18
N ILE A 94 18.78 -12.39 -16.23
CA ILE A 94 19.88 -13.31 -16.56
C ILE A 94 20.29 -13.19 -18.04
N ILE A 95 19.33 -13.03 -18.94
CA ILE A 95 19.59 -12.97 -20.40
C ILE A 95 20.12 -11.61 -20.84
N MET A 96 19.73 -10.51 -20.16
CA MET A 96 20.20 -9.15 -20.44
C MET A 96 21.73 -9.04 -20.64
N PRO A 97 22.61 -9.51 -19.73
CA PRO A 97 24.06 -9.41 -19.92
C PRO A 97 24.55 -10.17 -21.17
N ILE A 98 23.93 -11.30 -21.50
CA ILE A 98 24.27 -12.10 -22.69
C ILE A 98 23.92 -11.33 -23.96
N LEU A 99 22.73 -10.70 -24.00
CA LEU A 99 22.30 -9.89 -25.13
C LEU A 99 23.15 -8.62 -25.28
N THR A 100 23.58 -8.00 -24.17
CA THR A 100 24.43 -6.81 -24.20
C THR A 100 25.89 -7.08 -24.57
N ALA A 101 26.37 -8.31 -24.37
CA ALA A 101 27.73 -8.72 -24.72
C ALA A 101 27.87 -9.16 -26.18
N SER A 102 26.78 -9.23 -26.94
CA SER A 102 26.80 -9.64 -28.34
C SER A 102 27.38 -8.51 -29.22
N PRO A 103 28.40 -8.76 -30.06
CA PRO A 103 29.11 -7.72 -30.82
C PRO A 103 28.32 -7.14 -32.01
N TRP A 104 27.20 -7.76 -32.38
CA TRP A 104 26.31 -7.25 -33.42
C TRP A 104 25.25 -6.35 -32.76
N GLY A 105 25.67 -5.10 -32.53
CA GLY A 105 25.01 -4.15 -31.66
C GLY A 105 23.82 -3.35 -32.24
N SER A 106 23.55 -2.27 -31.49
CA SER A 106 22.64 -1.14 -31.74
C SER A 106 22.70 -0.53 -33.13
#